data_AF-A0A383B997-F1
#
_entry.id   AF-A0A383B997-F1
#
_cell.length_a   1.000
_cell.length_b   1.000
_cell.length_c   1.000
_cell.angle_alpha   90.00
_cell.angle_beta   90.00
_cell.angle_gamma   90.00
#
_symmetry.space_group_name_H-M   'P 1'
#
loop_
_entity.id
_entity.type
_entity.pdbx_description
1 polymer ?
#
loop_
_entity_poly.entity_id
_entity_poly.type
_entity_poly.pdbx_seq_one_letter_code
_entity_poly.pdbx_strand_id
1 'polypeptide(L)'
;MPFGVNFEKECSVDPLPGAPPNMQRYGLMYNEIHQNIDPEDDLTYDLNNHGFRCRPFEDIDYNKQQILVLGCSYTFGIGLKQDQLWHDHLRSAFSDETSQIWNLGIPGYSNDAIVRLTWRFLEYIRPAIIFIQWSHFHRREYVREDNTLWRILTNHPRFWNDGSS
;
A
#
# COMPACT_ATOMS: atom_id res chain seq x y z
N MET A 1 12.10 16.79 25.60
CA MET A 1 11.53 15.94 24.52
C MET A 1 12.35 14.66 24.49
N PRO A 2 11.75 13.45 24.49
CA PRO A 2 12.56 12.24 24.53
C PRO A 2 13.26 12.06 23.19
N PHE A 3 14.57 11.87 23.24
CA PHE A 3 15.41 11.50 22.11
C PHE A 3 15.00 10.10 21.61
N GLY A 4 14.78 9.93 20.30
CA GLY A 4 14.79 8.60 19.67
C GLY A 4 13.56 8.19 18.85
N VAL A 5 12.55 9.04 18.66
CA VAL A 5 11.49 8.76 17.67
C VAL A 5 11.93 9.34 16.32
N ASN A 6 12.12 8.47 15.31
CA ASN A 6 12.32 8.93 13.94
C ASN A 6 10.98 9.42 13.40
N PHE A 7 10.98 10.64 12.90
CA PHE A 7 9.79 11.32 12.44
C PHE A 7 9.95 11.63 10.95
N GLU A 8 9.30 10.82 10.11
CA GLU A 8 9.17 11.14 8.70
C GLU A 8 8.01 12.14 8.56
N LYS A 9 8.32 13.35 8.10
CA LYS A 9 7.32 14.28 7.60
C LYS A 9 6.84 13.73 6.25
N GLU A 10 5.53 13.55 6.07
CA GLU A 10 5.00 13.31 4.72
C GLU A 10 5.45 14.46 3.81
N CYS A 11 6.23 14.09 2.79
CA CYS A 11 6.73 15.00 1.78
C CYS A 11 5.52 15.65 1.08
N SER A 12 5.49 16.98 1.02
CA SER A 12 4.53 17.72 0.21
C SER A 12 4.75 17.31 -1.25
N VAL A 13 3.94 16.38 -1.70
CA VAL A 13 4.04 15.80 -3.03
C VAL A 13 2.88 16.28 -3.88
N ASP A 14 3.22 16.74 -5.07
CA ASP A 14 2.26 17.27 -6.03
C ASP A 14 1.13 16.26 -6.31
N PRO A 15 -0.09 16.74 -6.57
CA PRO A 15 -1.19 15.89 -7.05
C PRO A 15 -0.77 15.19 -8.36
N LEU A 16 -0.99 13.88 -8.43
CA LEU A 16 -0.57 13.05 -9.56
C LEU A 16 -1.40 13.41 -10.83
N PRO A 17 -0.77 13.65 -11.99
CA PRO A 17 -1.50 13.86 -13.25
C PRO A 17 -2.32 12.61 -13.60
N GLY A 18 -3.64 12.77 -13.79
CA GLY A 18 -4.56 11.68 -14.14
C GLY A 18 -5.05 10.84 -12.96
N ALA A 19 -4.54 11.06 -11.75
CA ALA A 19 -5.10 10.42 -10.56
C ALA A 19 -6.42 11.11 -10.16
N PRO A 20 -7.33 10.41 -9.45
CA PRO A 20 -8.53 11.02 -8.91
C PRO A 20 -8.18 12.29 -8.14
N PRO A 21 -9.02 13.36 -8.20
CA PRO A 21 -8.78 14.58 -7.46
C PRO A 21 -8.47 14.25 -5.99
N ASN A 22 -7.38 14.81 -5.45
CA ASN A 22 -6.86 14.59 -4.08
C ASN A 22 -6.04 13.32 -3.82
N MET A 23 -5.60 12.61 -4.87
CA MET A 23 -4.58 11.56 -4.73
C MET A 23 -3.18 12.19 -4.79
N GLN A 24 -2.61 12.52 -3.63
CA GLN A 24 -1.20 12.89 -3.51
C GLN A 24 -0.32 11.63 -3.70
N ARG A 25 0.87 11.80 -4.30
CA ARG A 25 1.88 10.73 -4.43
C ARG A 25 2.28 10.24 -3.03
N TYR A 26 1.74 9.11 -2.56
CA TYR A 26 2.13 8.57 -1.26
C TYR A 26 3.59 8.09 -1.31
N GLY A 27 4.50 9.00 -0.99
CA GLY A 27 5.90 8.97 -1.39
C GLY A 27 6.79 8.03 -0.58
N LEU A 28 6.63 6.72 -0.74
CA LEU A 28 7.64 5.78 -0.25
C LEU A 28 8.36 4.94 -1.32
N MET A 29 7.90 4.83 -2.57
CA MET A 29 8.54 3.88 -3.51
C MET A 29 8.62 4.31 -4.98
N TYR A 30 8.91 5.57 -5.29
CA TYR A 30 9.45 5.85 -6.62
C TYR A 30 10.94 5.46 -6.75
N ASN A 31 11.62 5.15 -5.63
CA ASN A 31 13.07 4.99 -5.61
C ASN A 31 13.58 3.54 -5.59
N GLU A 32 12.72 2.53 -5.66
CA GLU A 32 13.15 1.11 -5.62
C GLU A 32 12.50 0.28 -6.74
N ILE A 33 12.54 0.78 -7.97
CA ILE A 33 11.92 0.09 -9.12
C ILE A 33 12.79 -1.10 -9.60
N HIS A 34 14.03 -1.24 -9.13
CA HIS A 34 14.91 -2.38 -9.47
C HIS A 34 15.62 -2.86 -8.21
N GLN A 35 15.10 -3.91 -7.57
CA GLN A 35 15.90 -4.70 -6.62
C GLN A 35 16.44 -5.92 -7.36
N ASN A 36 17.73 -5.90 -7.71
CA ASN A 36 18.42 -7.07 -8.23
C ASN A 36 18.60 -8.06 -7.07
N ILE A 37 17.63 -8.96 -6.90
CA ILE A 37 17.64 -9.94 -5.81
C ILE A 37 18.59 -11.10 -6.13
N ASP A 38 18.80 -11.43 -7.41
CA ASP A 38 19.80 -12.42 -7.86
C ASP A 38 20.41 -12.02 -9.22
N PRO A 39 21.63 -12.48 -9.57
CA PRO A 39 22.28 -12.19 -10.85
C PRO A 39 21.58 -12.81 -12.07
N GLU A 40 20.69 -13.79 -11.87
CA GLU A 40 20.05 -14.57 -12.94
C GLU A 40 18.51 -14.46 -13.01
N ASP A 41 17.88 -13.75 -12.06
CA ASP A 41 16.41 -13.63 -12.00
C ASP A 41 16.02 -12.19 -11.61
N ASP A 42 15.65 -11.39 -12.61
CA ASP A 42 15.21 -10.01 -12.40
C ASP A 42 13.79 -10.03 -11.81
N LEU A 43 13.66 -9.73 -10.51
CA LEU A 43 12.36 -9.48 -9.91
C LEU A 43 11.83 -8.13 -10.38
N THR A 44 10.87 -8.15 -11.30
CA THR A 44 10.14 -6.95 -11.73
C THR A 44 8.81 -6.82 -11.00
N TYR A 45 8.47 -5.58 -10.64
CA TYR A 45 7.14 -5.22 -10.17
C TYR A 45 6.37 -4.55 -11.31
N ASP A 46 5.29 -5.17 -11.76
CA ASP A 46 4.39 -4.57 -12.74
C ASP A 46 3.50 -3.52 -12.05
N LEU A 47 3.98 -2.28 -12.04
CA LEU A 47 3.29 -1.14 -11.45
C LEU A 47 2.52 -0.37 -12.51
N ASN A 48 1.31 0.09 -12.18
CA ASN A 48 0.63 1.10 -12.98
C ASN A 48 1.27 2.49 -12.82
N ASN A 49 0.81 3.45 -13.61
CA ASN A 49 1.30 4.84 -13.60
C ASN A 49 1.10 5.57 -12.25
N HIS A 50 0.39 4.97 -11.30
CA HIS A 50 0.16 5.48 -9.95
C HIS A 50 1.00 4.77 -8.88
N GLY A 51 1.85 3.80 -9.27
CA GLY A 51 2.72 3.05 -8.36
C GLY A 51 2.04 1.89 -7.63
N PHE A 52 0.84 1.48 -8.06
CA PHE A 52 0.18 0.28 -7.53
C PHE A 52 0.49 -0.94 -8.37
N ARG A 53 0.63 -2.10 -7.74
CA ARG A 53 0.93 -3.37 -8.41
C ARG A 53 -0.31 -4.02 -9.01
N CYS A 54 -0.98 -3.28 -9.90
CA CYS A 54 -2.17 -3.72 -10.61
C CYS A 54 -2.21 -3.06 -11.99
N ARG A 55 -3.24 -3.41 -12.78
CA ARG A 55 -3.48 -2.81 -14.10
C ARG A 55 -3.73 -1.28 -14.01
N PRO A 56 -3.56 -0.53 -15.11
CA PRO A 56 -3.98 0.87 -15.17
C PRO A 56 -5.44 1.05 -14.76
N PHE A 57 -5.77 2.15 -14.08
CA PHE A 57 -7.14 2.39 -13.62
C PHE A 57 -8.09 2.77 -14.77
N GLU A 58 -7.54 3.16 -15.91
CA GLU A 58 -8.28 3.38 -17.15
C GLU A 58 -8.92 2.07 -17.66
N ASP A 59 -8.38 0.91 -17.26
CA ASP A 59 -8.86 -0.42 -17.64
C ASP A 59 -10.01 -0.94 -16.74
N ILE A 60 -10.61 -0.09 -15.91
CA ILE A 60 -11.80 -0.48 -15.11
C ILE A 60 -12.94 -0.85 -16.06
N ASP A 61 -13.39 -2.10 -15.97
CA ASP A 61 -14.58 -2.62 -16.63
C ASP A 61 -15.74 -2.63 -15.62
N TYR A 62 -16.61 -1.62 -15.73
CA TYR A 62 -17.74 -1.44 -14.84
C TYR A 62 -18.80 -2.58 -14.90
N ASN A 63 -18.70 -3.50 -15.87
CA ASN A 63 -19.55 -4.69 -15.93
C ASN A 63 -19.02 -5.84 -15.06
N LYS A 64 -17.77 -5.76 -14.61
CA LYS A 64 -17.13 -6.77 -13.75
C LYS A 64 -17.19 -6.37 -12.29
N GLN A 65 -17.18 -7.38 -11.42
CA GLN A 65 -17.05 -7.18 -9.99
C GLN A 65 -15.67 -6.62 -9.64
N GLN A 66 -15.66 -5.45 -9.02
CA GLN A 66 -14.43 -4.82 -8.58
C GLN A 66 -14.05 -5.38 -7.20
N ILE A 67 -12.84 -5.93 -7.07
CA ILE A 67 -12.32 -6.52 -5.84
C ILE A 67 -11.09 -5.71 -5.43
N LEU A 68 -11.16 -5.02 -4.30
CA LEU A 68 -10.01 -4.29 -3.77
C LEU A 68 -9.23 -5.18 -2.80
N VAL A 69 -7.91 -5.13 -2.90
CA VAL A 69 -7.00 -5.81 -1.98
C VAL A 69 -6.07 -4.76 -1.39
N LEU A 70 -6.20 -4.50 -0.10
CA LEU A 70 -5.43 -3.46 0.59
C LEU A 70 -4.55 -4.05 1.69
N GLY A 71 -3.44 -3.39 1.95
CA GLY A 71 -2.53 -3.79 3.01
C GLY A 71 -1.21 -3.04 2.95
N CYS A 72 -0.21 -3.63 3.58
CA CYS A 72 1.14 -3.10 3.56
C CYS A 72 2.04 -3.83 2.54
N SER A 73 3.31 -4.03 2.86
CA SER A 73 4.30 -4.69 2.00
C SER A 73 3.96 -6.16 1.69
N TYR A 74 3.25 -6.87 2.57
CA TYR A 74 2.80 -8.24 2.33
C TYR A 74 1.73 -8.33 1.23
N THR A 75 0.91 -7.28 1.09
CA THR A 75 -0.11 -7.22 0.02
C THR A 75 0.48 -6.70 -1.27
N PHE A 76 1.35 -5.70 -1.20
CA PHE A 76 2.16 -5.29 -2.36
C PHE A 76 3.01 -6.46 -2.90
N GLY A 77 3.51 -7.32 -2.01
CA GLY A 77 4.35 -8.47 -2.32
C GLY A 77 5.80 -8.10 -2.58
N ILE A 78 6.40 -7.35 -1.65
CA ILE A 78 7.84 -7.07 -1.73
C ILE A 78 8.63 -8.39 -1.70
N GLY A 79 9.56 -8.53 -2.63
CA GLY A 79 10.36 -9.74 -2.82
C GLY A 79 9.62 -10.90 -3.51
N LEU A 80 8.40 -10.69 -4.03
CA LEU A 80 7.58 -11.74 -4.62
C LEU A 80 7.27 -11.46 -6.10
N LYS A 81 7.29 -12.51 -6.93
CA LYS A 81 6.74 -12.48 -8.29
C LYS A 81 5.21 -12.39 -8.25
N GLN A 82 4.60 -12.03 -9.38
CA GLN A 82 3.16 -11.80 -9.48
C GLN A 82 2.37 -13.05 -9.04
N ASP A 83 2.69 -14.21 -9.61
CA ASP A 83 2.06 -15.51 -9.31
C ASP A 83 2.25 -16.00 -7.86
N GLN A 84 3.12 -15.35 -7.07
CA GLN A 84 3.36 -15.65 -5.66
C GLN A 84 2.58 -14.73 -4.71
N LEU A 85 1.87 -13.73 -5.24
CA LEU A 85 1.04 -12.85 -4.43
C LEU A 85 -0.12 -13.63 -3.83
N TRP A 86 -0.34 -13.48 -2.52
CA TRP A 86 -1.41 -14.22 -1.84
C TRP A 86 -2.78 -13.98 -2.48
N HIS A 87 -3.00 -12.77 -3.00
CA HIS A 87 -4.27 -12.39 -3.62
C HIS A 87 -4.38 -12.88 -5.07
N ASP A 88 -3.29 -13.33 -5.71
CA ASP A 88 -3.39 -14.01 -7.00
C ASP A 88 -4.01 -15.41 -6.86
N HIS A 89 -3.94 -16.03 -5.68
CA HIS A 89 -4.72 -17.23 -5.38
C HIS A 89 -6.24 -16.99 -5.35
N LEU A 90 -6.70 -15.73 -5.18
CA LEU A 90 -8.13 -15.39 -5.25
C LEU A 90 -8.71 -15.62 -6.65
N ARG A 91 -7.87 -15.66 -7.70
CA ARG A 91 -8.32 -15.95 -9.07
C ARG A 91 -8.97 -17.33 -9.22
N SER A 92 -8.68 -18.25 -8.30
CA SER A 92 -9.37 -19.56 -8.23
C SER A 92 -10.84 -19.44 -7.81
N ALA A 93 -11.18 -18.42 -7.02
CA ALA A 93 -12.54 -18.13 -6.57
C ALA A 93 -13.23 -17.05 -7.44
N PHE A 94 -12.46 -16.18 -8.08
CA PHE A 94 -12.96 -15.06 -8.88
C PHE A 94 -12.29 -15.06 -10.27
N SER A 95 -13.06 -15.39 -11.31
CA SER A 95 -12.56 -15.39 -12.69
C SER A 95 -12.32 -13.98 -13.22
N ASP A 96 -11.23 -13.79 -13.98
CA ASP A 96 -10.90 -12.53 -14.68
C ASP A 96 -11.98 -12.11 -15.71
N GLU A 97 -12.86 -13.03 -16.12
CA GLU A 97 -14.02 -12.74 -16.99
C GLU A 97 -15.12 -11.98 -16.25
N THR A 98 -15.25 -12.19 -14.94
CA THR A 98 -16.35 -11.67 -14.12
C THR A 98 -15.90 -10.66 -13.07
N SER A 99 -14.60 -10.57 -12.82
CA SER A 99 -14.04 -9.75 -11.74
C SER A 99 -12.74 -9.07 -12.15
N GLN A 100 -12.40 -7.98 -11.45
CA GLN A 100 -11.12 -7.30 -11.54
C GLN A 100 -10.57 -7.10 -10.13
N ILE A 101 -9.39 -7.67 -9.89
CA ILE A 101 -8.68 -7.56 -8.62
C ILE A 101 -7.68 -6.40 -8.70
N TRP A 102 -7.73 -5.51 -7.71
CA TRP A 102 -6.88 -4.32 -7.61
C TRP A 102 -6.02 -4.42 -6.35
N ASN A 103 -4.74 -4.73 -6.53
CA ASN A 103 -3.76 -4.68 -5.46
C ASN A 103 -3.38 -3.22 -5.17
N LEU A 104 -3.92 -2.71 -4.06
CA LEU A 104 -3.69 -1.38 -3.53
C LEU A 104 -2.78 -1.41 -2.28
N GLY A 105 -2.00 -2.48 -2.11
CA GLY A 105 -1.03 -2.58 -1.02
C GLY A 105 0.10 -1.56 -1.17
N ILE A 106 0.45 -0.89 -0.07
CA ILE A 106 1.58 0.06 -0.06
C ILE A 106 2.59 -0.32 1.03
N PRO A 107 3.86 -0.61 0.68
CA PRO A 107 4.89 -0.93 1.66
C PRO A 107 5.01 0.12 2.77
N GLY A 108 5.23 -0.35 4.00
CA GLY A 108 5.38 0.52 5.17
C GLY A 108 4.09 1.11 5.76
N TYR A 109 2.93 0.92 5.13
CA TYR A 109 1.67 1.48 5.64
C TYR A 109 1.25 0.94 7.01
N SER A 110 0.62 1.81 7.79
CA SER A 110 -0.09 1.50 9.03
C SER A 110 -1.54 1.11 8.76
N ASN A 111 -2.25 0.65 9.79
CA ASN A 111 -3.69 0.39 9.69
C ASN A 111 -4.50 1.67 9.46
N ASP A 112 -4.07 2.80 10.05
CA ASP A 112 -4.71 4.11 9.82
C ASP A 112 -4.58 4.55 8.35
N ALA A 113 -3.39 4.36 7.75
CA ALA A 113 -3.13 4.65 6.35
C ALA A 113 -3.95 3.76 5.41
N ILE A 114 -4.06 2.47 5.73
CA ILE A 114 -4.88 1.50 4.97
C ILE A 114 -6.36 1.92 4.98
N VAL A 115 -6.90 2.36 6.12
CA VAL A 115 -8.29 2.84 6.22
C VAL A 115 -8.50 4.09 5.36
N ARG A 116 -7.59 5.08 5.45
CA ARG A 116 -7.69 6.30 4.63
C ARG A 116 -7.62 5.99 3.12
N LEU A 117 -6.72 5.09 2.73
CA LEU A 117 -6.60 4.65 1.34
C LEU A 117 -7.86 3.96 0.87
N THR A 118 -8.42 3.05 1.69
CA THR A 118 -9.70 2.38 1.40
C THR A 118 -10.78 3.43 1.14
N TRP A 119 -10.94 4.41 2.04
CA TRP A 119 -11.95 5.46 1.90
C TRP A 119 -11.80 6.27 0.61
N ARG A 120 -10.57 6.67 0.26
CA ARG A 120 -10.28 7.38 -0.99
C ARG A 120 -10.68 6.54 -2.21
N PHE A 121 -10.37 5.25 -2.21
CA PHE A 121 -10.70 4.38 -3.33
C PHE A 121 -12.20 4.10 -3.45
N LEU A 122 -12.95 4.11 -2.34
CA LEU A 122 -14.42 3.98 -2.38
C LEU A 122 -15.10 5.15 -3.13
N GLU A 123 -14.45 6.32 -3.23
CA GLU A 123 -14.95 7.44 -4.01
C GLU A 123 -14.73 7.26 -5.52
N TYR A 124 -13.88 6.32 -5.93
CA TYR A 124 -13.43 6.15 -7.32
C TYR A 124 -13.83 4.79 -7.92
N ILE A 125 -13.62 3.71 -7.17
CA ILE A 125 -14.00 2.35 -7.52
C ILE A 125 -15.14 1.93 -6.58
N ARG A 126 -16.18 1.32 -7.14
CA ARG A 126 -17.28 0.74 -6.36
C ARG A 126 -17.06 -0.77 -6.19
N PRO A 127 -16.34 -1.23 -5.14
CA PRO A 127 -16.08 -2.64 -4.94
C PRO A 127 -17.34 -3.44 -4.62
N ALA A 128 -17.35 -4.68 -5.10
CA ALA A 128 -18.22 -5.73 -4.58
C ALA A 128 -17.63 -6.34 -3.30
N ILE A 129 -16.29 -6.46 -3.23
CA ILE A 129 -15.57 -7.09 -2.13
C ILE A 129 -14.29 -6.30 -1.83
N ILE A 130 -13.95 -6.18 -0.56
CA ILE A 130 -12.69 -5.61 -0.10
C ILE A 130 -12.00 -6.62 0.80
N PHE A 131 -10.79 -7.03 0.43
CA PHE A 131 -9.90 -7.79 1.29
C PHE A 131 -8.87 -6.86 1.91
N ILE A 132 -8.69 -6.97 3.23
CA ILE A 132 -7.70 -6.15 3.95
C ILE A 132 -6.76 -7.07 4.71
N GLN A 133 -5.48 -6.98 4.36
CA GLN A 133 -4.38 -7.52 5.14
C GLN A 133 -3.86 -6.40 6.05
N TRP A 134 -4.31 -6.41 7.31
CA TRP A 134 -3.87 -5.41 8.28
C TRP A 134 -2.36 -5.51 8.52
N SER A 135 -1.72 -4.35 8.66
CA SER A 135 -0.34 -4.28 9.09
C SER A 135 -0.22 -4.49 10.60
N HIS A 136 1.00 -4.41 11.11
CA HIS A 136 1.24 -4.52 12.53
C HIS A 136 0.56 -3.39 13.30
N PHE A 137 -0.17 -3.74 14.36
CA PHE A 137 -0.96 -2.82 15.20
C PHE A 137 -0.16 -1.64 15.75
N HIS A 138 1.14 -1.82 15.92
CA HIS A 138 2.02 -0.84 16.53
C HIS A 138 2.50 0.25 15.56
N ARG A 139 2.24 0.11 14.24
CA ARG A 139 2.41 1.22 13.29
C ARG A 139 1.21 2.16 13.42
N ARG A 140 1.45 3.40 13.82
CA ARG A 140 0.40 4.40 14.08
C ARG A 140 0.67 5.67 13.32
N GLU A 141 -0.39 6.36 12.92
CA GLU A 141 -0.29 7.73 12.39
C GLU A 141 -0.69 8.75 13.47
N TYR A 142 0.02 9.86 13.53
CA TYR A 142 -0.30 10.99 14.40
C TYR A 142 -0.53 12.23 13.54
N VAL A 143 -1.75 12.75 13.58
CA VAL A 143 -2.12 14.01 12.92
C VAL A 143 -1.82 15.15 13.87
N ARG A 144 -1.03 16.12 13.41
CA ARG A 144 -0.69 17.33 14.17
C ARG A 144 -1.74 18.42 14.02
N GLU A 145 -1.65 19.43 14.87
CA GLU A 145 -2.51 20.63 14.83
C GLU A 145 -2.38 21.40 13.50
N ASP A 146 -1.23 21.29 12.82
CA ASP A 146 -0.99 21.87 11.49
C ASP A 146 -1.47 20.97 10.33
N ASN A 147 -2.23 19.92 10.64
CA ASN A 147 -2.68 18.86 9.71
C ASN A 147 -1.57 18.05 9.04
N THR A 148 -0.31 18.16 9.48
CA THR A 148 0.76 17.29 8.99
C THR A 148 0.67 15.90 9.63
N LEU A 149 0.97 14.87 8.85
CA LEU A 149 0.93 13.48 9.28
C LEU A 149 2.32 12.99 9.68
N TRP A 150 2.40 12.38 10.86
CA TRP A 150 3.61 11.76 11.39
C TRP A 150 3.39 10.27 11.46
N ARG A 151 4.20 9.49 10.73
CA ARG A 151 4.18 8.03 10.81
C ARG A 151 5.07 7.58 11.95
N ILE A 152 4.45 6.98 12.96
CA ILE A 152 5.14 6.44 14.13
C ILE A 152 5.39 4.95 13.88
N LEU A 153 6.63 4.63 13.56
CA LEU A 153 7.12 3.26 13.47
C LEU A 153 7.70 2.87 14.84
N THR A 154 6.91 2.20 15.69
CA THR A 154 7.39 1.76 17.01
C THR A 154 8.30 0.52 16.96
N ASN A 155 8.70 0.10 15.76
CA ASN A 155 9.56 -1.06 15.52
C ASN A 155 11.04 -0.83 15.86
N HIS A 156 11.43 0.34 16.37
CA HIS A 156 12.83 0.54 16.75
C HIS A 156 13.13 -0.29 18.02
N PRO A 157 14.06 -1.26 17.98
CA PRO A 157 14.31 -2.21 19.09
C PRO A 157 14.74 -1.57 20.42
N ARG A 158 14.99 -0.25 20.47
CA ARG A 158 15.31 0.48 21.70
C ARG A 158 14.11 0.68 22.64
N PHE A 159 12.88 0.48 22.16
CA PHE A 159 11.66 0.70 22.95
C PHE A 159 11.00 -0.60 23.41
N TRP A 160 11.63 -1.75 23.14
CA TRP A 160 11.12 -3.09 23.52
C TRP A 160 11.76 -3.66 24.79
N ASN A 161 12.78 -2.99 25.36
CA ASN A 161 13.28 -3.28 26.70
C ASN A 161 12.77 -2.19 27.65
N ASP A 162 11.64 -2.46 28.30
CA ASP A 162 11.14 -1.65 29.43
C ASP A 162 11.88 -1.95 30.75
N GLY A 163 13.03 -2.63 30.68
CA GLY A 163 13.89 -2.86 31.85
C GLY A 163 13.30 -3.86 32.85
N SER A 164 12.35 -4.70 32.45
CA SER A 164 11.88 -5.82 33.26
C SER A 164 12.72 -7.08 33.02
N SER A 165 13.93 -7.10 33.62
CA SER A 165 14.65 -8.32 34.02
C SER A 165 15.61 -8.02 35.16
#